data_AF-A0A6H0ZJ14-F1
#
_entry.id   AF-A0A6H0ZJ14-F1
#
_cell.length_a   1.000
_cell.length_b   1.000
_cell.length_c   1.000
_cell.angle_alpha   90.00
_cell.angle_beta   90.00
_cell.angle_gamma   90.00
#
_symmetry.space_group_name_H-M   'P 1'
#
loop_
_entity.id
_entity.type
_entity.pdbx_description
1 polymer ?
#
loop_
_entity_poly.entity_id
_entity_poly.type
_entity_poly.pdbx_seq_one_letter_code
_entity_poly.pdbx_strand_id
1 'polypeptide(L)'
;MVSYTYQGRGSEVVEAETLEDDERLIEEKVNRDDFEPEADELEIEHFDVAELHPVTRGGKEIWTTYIQSGDKRGHPSALFSTPLFASGVGS
;
A
#
# COMPACT_ATOMS: atom_id res chain seq x y z
N MET A 1 7.17 4.63 7.54
CA MET A 1 7.37 3.18 7.24
C MET A 1 6.08 2.71 6.60
N VAL A 2 6.13 2.10 5.42
CA VAL A 2 4.91 1.61 4.73
C VAL A 2 4.82 0.10 4.97
N SER A 3 3.73 -0.36 5.57
CA SER A 3 3.43 -1.77 5.79
C SER A 3 2.35 -2.22 4.80
N TYR A 4 2.60 -3.33 4.12
CA TYR A 4 1.64 -3.94 3.21
C TYR A 4 1.19 -5.28 3.82
N THR A 5 -0.12 -5.51 3.82
CA THR A 5 -0.71 -6.79 4.21
C THR A 5 -1.56 -7.26 3.03
N TYR A 6 -1.20 -8.42 2.46
CA TYR A 6 -1.97 -9.05 1.39
C TYR A 6 -2.86 -10.13 1.99
N GLN A 7 -4.14 -10.10 1.69
CA GLN A 7 -5.10 -11.14 2.04
C GLN A 7 -5.83 -11.53 0.75
N GLY A 8 -5.86 -12.82 0.42
CA GLY A 8 -6.46 -13.31 -0.81
C GLY A 8 -6.90 -14.76 -0.68
N ARG A 9 -7.79 -15.20 -1.57
CA ARG A 9 -8.20 -16.59 -1.71
C ARG A 9 -7.56 -17.15 -2.99
N GLY A 10 -6.65 -18.11 -2.85
CA GLY A 10 -6.12 -18.86 -3.97
C GLY A 10 -7.07 -20.00 -4.36
N SER A 11 -7.29 -20.20 -5.66
CA SER A 11 -7.97 -21.37 -6.19
C SER A 11 -7.13 -21.99 -7.31
N GLU A 12 -6.79 -23.26 -7.18
CA GLU A 12 -6.03 -24.01 -8.18
C GLU A 12 -6.86 -25.21 -8.66
N VAL A 13 -6.72 -25.57 -9.94
CA VAL A 13 -7.29 -26.80 -10.48
C VAL A 13 -6.21 -27.89 -10.42
N VAL A 14 -6.51 -28.99 -9.75
CA VAL A 14 -5.66 -30.18 -9.73
C VAL A 14 -6.23 -31.22 -10.68
N GLU A 15 -5.39 -31.78 -11.55
CA GLU A 15 -5.76 -32.90 -12.41
C GLU A 15 -5.23 -34.20 -11.81
N ALA A 16 -6.12 -35.16 -11.57
CA ALA A 16 -5.80 -36.49 -11.05
C ALA A 16 -6.68 -37.57 -11.71
N GLU A 17 -6.15 -38.78 -11.81
CA GLU A 17 -6.85 -39.92 -12.44
C GLU A 17 -7.89 -40.56 -11.49
N THR A 18 -7.73 -40.38 -10.17
CA THR A 18 -8.64 -40.90 -9.14
C THR A 18 -8.80 -39.90 -7.98
N LEU A 19 -9.88 -40.05 -7.20
CA LEU A 19 -10.14 -39.21 -6.02
C LEU A 19 -9.04 -39.39 -4.94
N GLU A 20 -8.56 -40.62 -4.75
CA GLU A 20 -7.50 -40.93 -3.78
C GLU A 20 -6.16 -40.28 -4.16
N ASP A 21 -5.87 -40.19 -5.46
CA ASP A 21 -4.68 -39.49 -5.96
C ASP A 21 -4.81 -37.96 -5.78
N ASP A 22 -6.00 -37.40 -5.98
CA ASP A 22 -6.29 -35.98 -5.78
C ASP A 22 -6.11 -35.57 -4.31
N GLU A 23 -6.71 -36.33 -3.38
CA GLU A 23 -6.60 -36.08 -1.93
C GLU A 23 -5.14 -36.10 -1.46
N ARG A 24 -4.35 -37.06 -1.95
CA ARG A 24 -2.92 -37.15 -1.62
C ARG A 24 -2.13 -35.96 -2.18
N LEU A 25 -2.42 -35.52 -3.40
CA LEU A 25 -1.76 -34.36 -4.03
C LEU A 25 -2.08 -33.06 -3.27
N ILE A 26 -3.33 -32.89 -2.85
CA ILE A 26 -3.75 -31.74 -2.03
C ILE A 26 -3.06 -31.78 -0.67
N GLU A 27 -3.04 -32.93 0.01
CA GLU A 27 -2.41 -33.08 1.33
C GLU A 27 -0.90 -32.82 1.27
N GLU A 28 -0.20 -33.30 0.24
CA GLU A 28 1.22 -33.03 0.03
C GLU A 28 1.50 -31.53 -0.21
N LYS A 29 0.68 -30.87 -1.04
CA LYS A 29 0.77 -29.43 -1.28
C LYS A 29 0.52 -28.60 -0.02
N VAL A 30 -0.52 -28.94 0.75
CA VAL A 30 -0.85 -28.24 2.01
C VAL A 30 0.27 -28.41 3.04
N ASN A 31 0.83 -29.63 3.18
CA ASN A 31 1.91 -29.88 4.13
C ASN A 31 3.23 -29.22 3.76
N ARG A 32 3.47 -28.96 2.47
CA ARG A 32 4.65 -28.27 1.97
C ARG A 32 4.61 -26.76 2.25
N ASP A 33 3.41 -26.19 2.35
CA ASP A 33 3.15 -24.78 2.72
C ASP A 33 3.99 -23.77 1.91
N ASP A 34 4.26 -24.09 0.64
CA ASP A 34 5.09 -23.29 -0.26
C ASP A 34 4.26 -22.48 -1.27
N PHE A 35 3.02 -22.17 -0.91
CA PHE A 35 2.15 -21.37 -1.75
C PHE A 35 2.69 -19.94 -1.87
N GLU A 36 3.32 -19.64 -2.99
CA GLU A 36 3.70 -18.29 -3.38
C GLU A 36 2.67 -17.74 -4.37
N PRO A 37 1.83 -16.78 -3.95
CA PRO A 37 0.91 -16.15 -4.88
C PRO A 37 1.68 -15.33 -5.92
N GLU A 38 1.29 -15.43 -7.19
CA GLU A 38 1.82 -14.55 -8.22
C GLU A 38 1.35 -13.12 -7.96
N ALA A 39 2.29 -12.20 -7.74
CA ALA A 39 2.00 -10.83 -7.35
C ALA A 39 1.13 -10.08 -8.38
N ASP A 40 1.17 -10.49 -9.65
CA ASP A 40 0.39 -9.90 -10.74
C ASP A 40 -1.07 -10.42 -10.77
N GLU A 41 -1.36 -11.53 -10.10
CA GLU A 41 -2.70 -12.12 -9.98
C GLU A 41 -3.44 -11.67 -8.70
N LEU A 42 -2.74 -10.98 -7.80
CA LEU A 42 -3.30 -10.49 -6.55
C LEU A 42 -4.15 -9.25 -6.77
N GLU A 43 -5.46 -9.37 -6.56
CA GLU A 43 -6.36 -8.22 -6.48
C GLU A 43 -6.22 -7.57 -5.09
N ILE A 44 -5.72 -6.33 -5.05
CA ILE A 44 -5.55 -5.60 -3.79
C ILE A 44 -6.92 -5.12 -3.30
N GLU A 45 -7.46 -5.80 -2.28
CA GLU A 45 -8.78 -5.48 -1.71
C GLU A 45 -8.76 -4.21 -0.83
N HIS A 46 -7.68 -4.02 -0.05
CA HIS A 46 -7.58 -2.89 0.90
C HIS A 46 -6.14 -2.43 1.12
N PHE A 47 -5.93 -1.12 1.27
CA PHE A 47 -4.65 -0.55 1.66
C PHE A 47 -4.83 0.46 2.80
N ASP A 48 -3.99 0.37 3.84
CA ASP A 48 -3.93 1.35 4.93
C ASP A 48 -2.65 2.16 4.84
N VAL A 49 -2.79 3.48 4.72
CA VAL A 49 -1.65 4.41 4.75
C VAL A 49 -1.55 5.00 6.16
N ALA A 50 -0.50 4.60 6.90
CA ALA A 50 -0.33 4.99 8.30
C ALA A 50 -0.08 6.49 8.52
N GLU A 51 0.61 7.17 7.59
CA GLU A 51 0.92 8.59 7.74
C GLU A 51 1.16 9.25 6.37
N LEU A 52 0.51 10.39 6.15
CA LEU A 52 0.73 11.26 5.00
C LEU A 52 1.39 12.57 5.45
N HIS A 53 2.42 12.99 4.73
CA HIS A 53 3.10 14.25 4.97
C HIS A 53 2.69 15.29 3.92
N PRO A 54 2.37 16.53 4.33
CA PRO A 54 2.09 17.60 3.38
C PRO A 54 3.41 18.13 2.81
N VAL A 55 3.52 18.19 1.48
CA VAL A 55 4.65 18.79 0.78
C VAL A 55 4.19 19.60 -0.44
N THR A 56 5.05 20.52 -0.87
CA THR A 56 4.90 21.29 -2.11
C THR A 56 5.99 20.88 -3.09
N ARG A 57 5.60 20.26 -4.21
CA ARG A 57 6.50 19.77 -5.27
C ARG A 57 6.18 20.46 -6.58
N GLY A 58 7.18 21.13 -7.18
CA GLY A 58 6.97 21.84 -8.45
C GLY A 58 5.83 22.87 -8.42
N GLY A 59 5.56 23.48 -7.25
CA GLY A 59 4.46 24.43 -7.05
C GLY A 59 3.09 23.81 -6.77
N LYS A 60 2.97 22.47 -6.71
CA LYS A 60 1.73 21.77 -6.36
C LYS A 60 1.78 21.27 -4.92
N GLU A 61 0.71 21.51 -4.18
CA GLU A 61 0.51 21.01 -2.83
C GLU A 61 -0.03 19.57 -2.90
N ILE A 62 0.70 18.61 -2.33
CA ILE A 62 0.36 17.19 -2.35
C ILE A 62 0.57 16.56 -0.96
N TRP A 63 -0.22 15.54 -0.66
CA TRP A 63 0.02 14.65 0.48
C TRP A 63 0.80 13.43 -0.01
N THR A 64 1.87 13.06 0.70
CA THR A 64 2.75 11.96 0.26
C THR A 64 3.26 11.16 1.45
N THR A 65 3.40 9.85 1.27
CA THR A 65 4.14 8.96 2.17
C THR A 65 5.66 9.03 1.95
N TYR A 66 6.09 9.60 0.82
CA TYR A 66 7.49 9.65 0.39
C TYR A 66 7.91 11.08 0.06
N ILE A 67 8.84 11.61 0.87
CA ILE A 67 9.40 12.95 0.73
C ILE A 67 10.67 12.88 -0.11
N GLN A 68 10.71 13.64 -1.20
CA GLN A 68 11.87 13.77 -2.07
C GLN A 68 12.76 14.92 -1.61
N SER A 69 14.04 14.90 -1.98
CA SER A 69 15.01 15.94 -1.60
C SER A 69 14.66 17.34 -2.12
N GLY A 70 13.93 17.43 -3.24
CA GLY A 70 13.44 18.70 -3.81
C GLY A 70 12.12 19.20 -3.23
N ASP A 71 11.49 18.44 -2.31
CA ASP A 71 10.20 18.82 -1.76
C ASP A 71 10.33 19.93 -0.72
N LYS A 72 9.46 20.93 -0.81
CA LYS A 72 9.26 21.89 0.29
C LYS A 72 8.25 21.29 1.26
N ARG A 73 8.58 21.23 2.55
CA ARG A 73 7.64 20.71 3.55
C ARG A 73 6.47 21.67 3.76
N GLY A 74 5.28 21.09 3.94
CA GLY A 74 4.04 21.81 4.19
C GLY A 74 3.31 22.27 2.92
N HIS A 75 2.07 22.71 3.14
CA HIS A 75 1.22 23.39 2.16
C HIS A 75 1.19 24.88 2.51
N PRO A 76 1.80 25.76 1.71
CA PRO A 76 1.74 27.21 1.90
C PRO A 76 0.32 27.75 2.13
N SER A 77 -0.69 27.20 1.46
CA SER A 77 -2.09 27.56 1.64
C SER A 77 -2.56 27.44 3.10
N ALA A 78 -2.09 26.43 3.82
CA ALA A 78 -2.41 26.20 5.23
C ALA A 78 -1.79 27.26 6.17
N LEU A 79 -0.65 27.86 5.77
CA LEU A 79 -0.03 28.97 6.51
C LEU A 79 -0.83 30.26 6.36
N PHE A 80 -1.45 30.48 5.20
CA PHE A 80 -2.30 31.65 4.96
C PHE A 80 -3.71 31.50 5.56
N SER A 81 -4.16 30.27 5.81
CA SER A 81 -5.47 30.00 6.41
C SER A 81 -5.47 30.01 7.94
N THR A 82 -4.30 30.08 8.59
CA THR A 82 -4.19 30.07 10.05
C THR A 82 -3.90 31.47 10.60
N PRO A 83 -4.73 31.99 11.54
CA PRO A 83 -4.61 33.36 12.04
C PRO A 83 -3.29 33.67 12.77
N LEU A 84 -2.55 32.63 13.18
CA LEU A 84 -1.24 32.74 13.84
C LEU A 84 -0.14 33.34 12.95
N PHE A 85 -0.25 33.23 11.62
CA PHE A 85 0.75 33.72 10.67
C PHE A 85 0.25 34.85 9.77
N ALA A 86 -1.03 35.25 9.91
CA ALA A 86 -1.64 36.31 9.12
C ALA A 86 -1.13 37.73 9.46
N SER A 87 -0.48 37.92 10.61
CA SER A 87 -0.03 39.22 11.13
C SER A 87 1.48 39.51 10.96
N GLY A 88 2.23 38.66 10.26
CA GLY A 88 3.68 38.81 10.09
C GLY A 88 4.15 39.76 8.96
N VAL A 89 3.23 40.35 8.20
CA VAL A 89 3.58 41.31 7.12
C VAL A 89 3.15 42.71 7.56
N GLY A 90 4.00 43.39 8.33
CA GLY A 90 3.90 44.82 8.53
C GLY A 90 4.29 45.35 9.91
N SER A 91 5.59 45.62 10.11
CA SER A 91 6.14 46.90 10.59
C SER A 91 7.65 46.88 10.42
#